data_AF-A0A176RY78-F1
#
_entry.id   AF-A0A176RY78-F1
#
_cell.length_a   1.000
_cell.length_b   1.000
_cell.length_c   1.000
_cell.angle_alpha   90.00
_cell.angle_beta   90.00
_cell.angle_gamma   90.00
#
_symmetry.space_group_name_H-M   'P 1'
#
loop_
_entity.id
_entity.type
_entity.pdbx_description
1 polymer ?
#
loop_
_entity_poly.entity_id
_entity_poly.type
_entity_poly.pdbx_seq_one_letter_code
_entity_poly.pdbx_strand_id
1 'polypeptide(L)'
;MKFRLIKAGKFKMGSEKGRDNEKPVHWVEITKDFYMGVYQVTVGQYKKYVDEKEGNFEPGCNKQGDNAAVTGVSWDDAQGFISWLNEKEGGEHYRLPTEAQWEYSARAGTTTEYSFGDDKSLLGDYAWYDENAYDVGEKYAHIVGQKKPNPWGLYDMHGNIW
;
A
#
# COMPACT_ATOMS: atom_id res chain seq x y z
N MET A 1 7.08 -8.60 9.25
CA MET A 1 6.00 -7.78 8.63
C MET A 1 4.65 -8.35 9.06
N LYS A 2 3.54 -7.62 8.88
CA LYS A 2 2.19 -8.12 9.21
C LYS A 2 1.39 -8.27 7.93
N PHE A 3 0.81 -9.46 7.72
CA PHE A 3 0.03 -9.79 6.54
C PHE A 3 -1.39 -10.18 6.92
N ARG A 4 -2.29 -10.06 5.93
CA ARG A 4 -3.68 -10.50 6.05
C ARG A 4 -4.07 -11.36 4.87
N LEU A 5 -4.74 -12.47 5.16
CA LEU A 5 -5.34 -13.33 4.15
C LEU A 5 -6.49 -12.59 3.47
N ILE A 6 -6.38 -12.43 2.17
CA ILE A 6 -7.43 -11.90 1.28
C ILE A 6 -8.02 -13.09 0.54
N LYS A 7 -9.33 -13.27 0.71
CA LYS A 7 -10.06 -14.37 0.08
C LYS A 7 -10.21 -14.13 -1.41
N ALA A 8 -10.05 -15.17 -2.22
CA ALA A 8 -10.36 -15.18 -3.64
C ALA A 8 -11.80 -14.69 -3.89
N GLY A 9 -12.03 -14.06 -5.04
CA GLY A 9 -13.34 -13.54 -5.40
C GLY A 9 -13.34 -12.71 -6.67
N LYS A 10 -14.51 -12.17 -7.00
CA LYS A 10 -14.74 -11.32 -8.18
C LYS A 10 -15.05 -9.90 -7.76
N PHE A 11 -14.58 -8.94 -8.54
CA PHE A 11 -14.93 -7.54 -8.36
C PHE A 11 -14.92 -6.80 -9.68
N LYS A 12 -15.49 -5.59 -9.66
CA LYS A 12 -15.41 -4.65 -10.76
C LYS A 12 -14.18 -3.75 -10.54
N MET A 13 -13.22 -3.85 -11.44
CA MET A 13 -12.02 -3.02 -11.47
C MET A 13 -12.24 -1.79 -12.34
N GLY A 14 -11.67 -0.64 -11.95
CA GLY A 14 -11.77 0.64 -12.67
C GLY A 14 -12.88 1.57 -12.17
N SER A 15 -13.03 2.73 -12.82
CA SER A 15 -14.01 3.76 -12.46
C SER A 15 -14.62 4.45 -13.69
N GLU A 16 -15.95 4.47 -13.78
CA GLU A 16 -16.67 5.22 -14.82
C GLU A 16 -16.57 6.75 -14.62
N LYS A 17 -16.25 7.19 -13.40
CA LYS A 17 -16.05 8.61 -13.06
C LYS A 17 -14.57 9.01 -13.11
N GLY A 18 -13.67 8.03 -13.22
CA GLY A 18 -12.23 8.22 -13.25
C GLY A 18 -11.71 8.68 -14.62
N ARG A 19 -10.37 8.66 -14.74
CA ARG A 19 -9.65 8.99 -15.98
C ARG A 19 -9.87 7.93 -17.06
N ASP A 20 -9.48 8.23 -18.29
CA ASP A 20 -9.66 7.32 -19.43
C ASP A 20 -8.93 5.98 -19.25
N ASN A 21 -7.79 5.98 -18.56
CA ASN A 21 -7.04 4.76 -18.23
C ASN A 21 -7.62 3.95 -17.06
N GLU A 22 -8.66 4.46 -16.38
CA GLU A 22 -9.42 3.74 -15.36
C GLU A 22 -10.69 3.08 -15.94
N LYS A 23 -10.94 3.25 -17.25
CA LYS A 23 -12.10 2.76 -17.98
C LYS A 23 -11.71 1.68 -19.01
N PRO A 24 -12.65 0.82 -19.41
CA PRO A 24 -13.98 0.64 -18.84
C PRO A 24 -13.94 -0.13 -17.53
N VAL A 25 -14.98 0.03 -16.71
CA VAL A 25 -15.17 -0.88 -15.57
C VAL A 25 -15.38 -2.30 -16.09
N HIS A 26 -14.59 -3.25 -15.60
CA HIS A 26 -14.64 -4.64 -16.05
C HIS A 26 -14.52 -5.62 -14.90
N TRP A 27 -15.01 -6.85 -15.10
CA TRP A 27 -14.91 -7.91 -14.10
C TRP A 27 -13.50 -8.49 -14.07
N VAL A 28 -12.95 -8.62 -12.86
CA VAL A 28 -11.72 -9.33 -12.59
C VAL A 28 -11.98 -10.42 -11.55
N GLU A 29 -11.36 -11.59 -11.74
CA GLU A 29 -11.43 -12.72 -10.83
C GLU A 29 -10.05 -12.96 -10.19
N ILE A 30 -9.98 -12.79 -8.88
CA ILE A 30 -8.87 -13.28 -8.07
C ILE A 30 -9.13 -14.76 -7.81
N THR A 31 -8.37 -15.63 -8.48
CA THR A 31 -8.62 -17.08 -8.50
C THR A 31 -8.08 -17.83 -7.29
N LYS A 32 -7.16 -17.23 -6.53
CA LYS A 32 -6.54 -17.83 -5.35
C LYS A 32 -6.48 -16.81 -4.22
N ASP A 33 -6.67 -17.31 -3.00
CA ASP A 33 -6.38 -16.51 -1.82
C ASP A 33 -4.91 -16.06 -1.87
N PHE A 34 -4.65 -14.87 -1.33
CA PHE A 34 -3.30 -14.34 -1.22
C PHE A 34 -3.16 -13.54 0.07
N TYR A 35 -1.92 -13.30 0.49
CA TYR A 35 -1.63 -12.44 1.62
C TYR A 35 -1.27 -11.04 1.13
N MET A 36 -1.86 -10.01 1.75
CA MET A 36 -1.54 -8.60 1.51
C MET A 36 -0.89 -8.01 2.76
N GLY A 37 0.12 -7.15 2.58
CA GLY A 37 0.69 -6.39 3.68
C GLY A 37 -0.39 -5.52 4.34
N VAL A 38 -0.52 -5.58 5.66
CA VAL A 38 -1.51 -4.78 6.41
C VAL A 38 -1.16 -3.28 6.36
N TYR A 39 0.12 -2.99 6.22
CA TYR A 39 0.72 -1.66 6.18
C TYR A 39 1.70 -1.61 5.00
N GLN A 40 2.02 -0.40 4.54
CA GLN A 40 3.19 -0.16 3.69
C GLN A 40 4.48 -0.66 4.38
N VAL A 41 5.50 -1.00 3.61
CA VAL A 41 6.82 -1.34 4.15
C VAL A 41 7.36 -0.12 4.90
N THR A 42 7.84 -0.31 6.12
CA THR A 42 8.35 0.80 6.93
C THR A 42 9.83 1.03 6.70
N VAL A 43 10.32 2.23 7.03
CA VAL A 43 11.75 2.57 6.98
C VAL A 43 12.57 1.58 7.79
N GLY A 44 12.14 1.21 8.99
CA GLY A 44 12.84 0.24 9.84
C GLY A 44 12.83 -1.19 9.28
N GLN A 45 11.84 -1.56 8.48
CA GLN A 45 11.83 -2.86 7.79
C GLN A 45 12.82 -2.87 6.63
N TYR A 46 12.82 -1.80 5.82
CA TYR A 46 13.71 -1.66 4.68
C TYR A 46 15.18 -1.48 5.10
N LYS A 47 15.45 -0.75 6.19
CA LYS A 47 16.81 -0.60 6.74
C LYS A 47 17.48 -1.93 7.05
N LYS A 48 16.75 -2.94 7.54
CA LYS A 48 17.30 -4.28 7.80
C LYS A 48 17.88 -4.92 6.55
N TYR A 49 17.24 -4.72 5.41
CA TYR A 49 17.73 -5.18 4.12
C TYR A 49 19.01 -4.43 3.72
N VAL A 50 18.99 -3.10 3.83
CA VAL A 50 20.13 -2.25 3.47
C VAL A 50 21.35 -2.57 4.34
N ASP A 51 21.17 -2.63 5.66
CA ASP A 51 22.23 -2.89 6.62
C ASP A 51 22.91 -4.24 6.36
N GLU A 52 22.13 -5.26 6.00
CA GLU A 52 22.66 -6.58 5.69
C GLU A 52 23.37 -6.66 4.34
N LYS A 53 22.95 -5.86 3.36
CA LYS A 53 23.65 -5.74 2.06
C LYS A 53 24.82 -4.74 2.11
N GLU A 54 25.15 -4.20 3.29
CA GLU A 54 26.15 -3.15 3.48
C GLU A 54 25.93 -1.95 2.54
N GLY A 55 24.66 -1.67 2.24
CA GLY A 55 24.26 -0.61 1.33
C GLY A 55 24.19 0.76 2.00
N ASN A 56 24.06 1.81 1.19
CA ASN A 56 23.75 3.16 1.66
C ASN A 56 22.28 3.46 1.35
N PHE A 57 21.52 3.81 2.38
CA PHE A 57 20.13 4.24 2.25
C PHE A 57 19.85 5.44 3.14
N GLU A 58 19.51 6.56 2.51
CA GLU A 58 18.93 7.69 3.18
C GLU A 58 17.43 7.71 2.87
N PRO A 59 16.55 7.51 3.86
CA PRO A 59 15.12 7.47 3.60
C PRO A 59 14.62 8.82 3.08
N GLY A 60 13.97 8.80 1.91
CA GLY A 60 13.32 9.98 1.36
C GLY A 60 12.28 10.52 2.32
N CYS A 61 12.16 11.85 2.40
CA CYS A 61 11.05 12.55 3.05
C CYS A 61 10.58 11.89 4.37
N ASN A 62 11.51 11.59 5.28
CA ASN A 62 11.21 10.94 6.56
C ASN A 62 11.49 11.87 7.74
N LYS A 63 10.45 12.20 8.51
CA LYS A 63 10.55 12.94 9.78
C LYS A 63 10.03 12.17 10.99
N GLN A 64 9.50 10.97 10.80
CA GLN A 64 8.82 10.20 11.85
C GLN A 64 9.51 8.86 12.19
N GLY A 65 10.69 8.62 11.62
CA GLY A 65 11.57 7.52 12.00
C GLY A 65 11.18 6.16 11.38
N ASP A 66 11.49 5.08 12.09
CA ASP A 66 11.48 3.72 11.53
C ASP A 66 10.08 3.12 11.30
N ASN A 67 9.06 3.72 11.90
CA ASN A 67 7.66 3.30 11.72
C ASN A 67 6.94 4.05 10.59
N ALA A 68 7.58 5.06 10.00
CA ALA A 68 7.07 5.72 8.80
C ALA A 68 7.16 4.79 7.58
N ALA A 69 6.27 4.97 6.61
CA ALA A 69 6.36 4.28 5.33
C ALA A 69 7.68 4.66 4.62
N VAL A 70 8.33 3.67 4.00
CA VAL A 70 9.59 3.90 3.29
C VAL A 70 9.33 4.63 1.98
N THR A 71 10.11 5.67 1.69
CA THR A 71 10.09 6.38 0.39
C THR A 71 11.50 6.56 -0.15
N GLY A 72 11.61 7.01 -1.40
CA GLY A 72 12.90 7.05 -2.12
C GLY A 72 13.37 5.65 -2.53
N VAL A 73 12.43 4.73 -2.77
CA VAL A 73 12.67 3.35 -3.18
C VAL A 73 12.10 3.19 -4.58
N SER A 74 12.93 2.79 -5.54
CA SER A 74 12.49 2.49 -6.91
C SER A 74 11.80 1.14 -6.99
N TRP A 75 11.23 0.82 -8.16
CA TRP A 75 10.68 -0.51 -8.40
C TRP A 75 11.76 -1.60 -8.31
N ASP A 76 12.96 -1.34 -8.84
CA ASP A 76 14.09 -2.28 -8.77
C ASP A 76 14.56 -2.50 -7.33
N ASP A 77 14.60 -1.43 -6.53
CA ASP A 77 14.92 -1.52 -5.10
C ASP A 77 13.89 -2.37 -4.33
N ALA A 78 12.60 -2.20 -4.63
CA ALA A 78 11.53 -3.01 -4.05
C ALA A 78 11.68 -4.48 -4.41
N GLN A 79 12.09 -4.80 -5.65
CA GLN A 79 12.36 -6.18 -6.07
C GLN A 79 13.60 -6.75 -5.39
N GLY A 80 14.63 -5.95 -5.14
CA GLY A 80 15.79 -6.32 -4.33
C GLY A 80 15.41 -6.69 -2.90
N PHE A 81 14.58 -5.85 -2.26
CA PHE A 81 14.03 -6.10 -0.93
C PHE A 81 13.20 -7.38 -0.87
N ILE A 82 12.33 -7.60 -1.86
CA ILE A 82 11.50 -8.82 -1.96
C ILE A 82 12.37 -10.06 -2.14
N SER A 83 13.39 -9.99 -3.00
CA SER A 83 14.33 -11.10 -3.23
C SER A 83 15.07 -11.45 -1.95
N TRP A 84 15.56 -10.44 -1.21
CA TRP A 84 16.17 -10.65 0.09
C TRP A 84 15.22 -11.28 1.12
N LEU A 85 13.95 -10.84 1.20
CA LEU A 85 12.97 -11.47 2.10
C LEU A 85 12.74 -12.96 1.75
N ASN A 86 12.63 -13.27 0.46
CA ASN A 86 12.45 -14.62 -0.04
C ASN A 86 13.68 -15.52 0.24
N GLU A 87 14.89 -15.00 0.05
CA GLU A 87 16.14 -15.67 0.44
C GLU A 87 16.17 -15.96 1.94
N LYS A 88 15.77 -14.99 2.78
CA LYS A 88 15.76 -15.11 4.24
C LYS A 88 14.79 -16.14 4.77
N GLU A 89 13.60 -16.20 4.20
CA GLU A 89 12.53 -17.09 4.68
C GLU A 89 12.50 -18.44 3.96
N GLY A 90 13.30 -18.60 2.91
CA GLY A 90 13.42 -19.84 2.15
C GLY A 90 12.19 -20.11 1.29
N GLY A 91 12.17 -19.53 0.09
CA GLY A 91 11.15 -19.81 -0.94
C GLY A 91 10.77 -18.56 -1.73
N GLU A 92 9.61 -18.59 -2.37
CA GLU A 92 9.04 -17.48 -3.16
C GLU A 92 7.71 -17.02 -2.54
N HIS A 93 7.78 -16.49 -1.31
CA HIS A 93 6.60 -16.14 -0.51
C HIS A 93 6.13 -14.69 -0.76
N TYR A 94 7.06 -13.80 -1.11
CA TYR A 94 6.84 -12.37 -1.26
C TYR A 94 6.96 -11.94 -2.72
N ARG A 95 6.11 -10.98 -3.10
CA ARG A 95 6.15 -10.25 -4.36
C ARG A 95 5.32 -8.98 -4.24
N LEU A 96 5.47 -8.06 -5.19
CA LEU A 96 4.49 -6.98 -5.36
C LEU A 96 3.11 -7.56 -5.74
N PRO A 97 2.01 -6.96 -5.25
CA PRO A 97 0.68 -7.29 -5.72
C PRO A 97 0.56 -6.93 -7.21
N THR A 98 -0.28 -7.66 -7.94
CA THR A 98 -0.73 -7.14 -9.25
C THR A 98 -1.62 -5.92 -9.02
N GLU A 99 -1.78 -5.08 -10.02
CA GLU A 99 -2.71 -3.93 -9.96
C GLU A 99 -4.12 -4.38 -9.54
N ALA A 100 -4.61 -5.47 -10.13
CA ALA A 100 -5.90 -6.07 -9.76
C ALA A 100 -5.96 -6.54 -8.30
N GLN A 101 -4.89 -7.16 -7.78
CA GLN A 101 -4.84 -7.55 -6.37
C GLN A 101 -4.82 -6.34 -5.44
N TRP A 102 -4.11 -5.28 -5.85
CA TRP A 102 -4.04 -4.04 -5.10
C TRP A 102 -5.41 -3.35 -5.05
N GLU A 103 -6.09 -3.16 -6.19
CA GLU A 103 -7.41 -2.50 -6.23
C GLU A 103 -8.48 -3.35 -5.53
N TYR A 104 -8.47 -4.67 -5.71
CA TYR A 104 -9.36 -5.59 -5.00
C TYR A 104 -9.22 -5.43 -3.49
N SER A 105 -7.97 -5.37 -3.01
CA SER A 105 -7.64 -5.17 -1.60
C SER A 105 -8.04 -3.78 -1.12
N ALA A 106 -7.85 -2.74 -1.93
CA ALA A 106 -8.20 -1.36 -1.60
C ALA A 106 -9.72 -1.21 -1.40
N ARG A 107 -10.51 -1.74 -2.34
CA ARG A 107 -11.99 -1.72 -2.30
C ARG A 107 -12.55 -2.56 -1.17
N ALA A 108 -11.90 -3.68 -0.82
CA ALA A 108 -12.33 -4.55 0.28
C ALA A 108 -13.82 -4.94 0.24
N GLY A 109 -14.32 -5.22 -0.97
CA GLY A 109 -15.70 -5.63 -1.22
C GLY A 109 -16.69 -4.48 -1.47
N THR A 110 -16.28 -3.22 -1.37
CA THR A 110 -17.15 -2.09 -1.74
C THR A 110 -17.12 -1.81 -3.24
N THR A 111 -18.15 -1.11 -3.71
CA THR A 111 -18.28 -0.61 -5.10
C THR A 111 -18.34 0.91 -5.17
N THR A 112 -18.07 1.56 -4.06
CA THR A 112 -18.05 3.03 -3.88
C THR A 112 -16.72 3.61 -4.31
N GLU A 113 -16.63 4.94 -4.37
CA GLU A 113 -15.40 5.67 -4.73
C GLU A 113 -14.26 5.35 -3.76
N TYR A 114 -14.55 5.34 -2.46
CA TYR A 114 -13.62 4.93 -1.41
C TYR A 114 -14.11 3.66 -0.71
N SER A 115 -13.22 2.99 0.01
CA SER A 115 -13.59 1.79 0.80
C SER A 115 -14.50 2.08 2.00
N PHE A 116 -14.68 3.36 2.33
CA PHE A 116 -15.55 3.86 3.40
C PHE A 116 -16.83 4.54 2.87
N GLY A 117 -17.10 4.49 1.56
CA GLY A 117 -18.26 5.11 0.93
C GLY A 117 -17.90 6.17 -0.11
N ASP A 118 -18.88 6.99 -0.50
CA ASP A 118 -18.72 8.03 -1.53
C ASP A 118 -18.49 9.44 -0.95
N ASP A 119 -18.56 9.60 0.37
CA ASP A 119 -18.41 10.90 1.02
C ASP A 119 -16.92 11.25 1.22
N LYS A 120 -16.38 12.07 0.31
CA LYS A 120 -14.99 12.57 0.39
C LYS A 120 -14.69 13.31 1.70
N SER A 121 -15.67 13.89 2.39
CA SER A 121 -15.42 14.60 3.65
C SER A 121 -14.86 13.69 4.75
N LEU A 122 -15.05 12.38 4.62
CA LEU A 122 -14.50 11.37 5.52
C LEU A 122 -13.05 10.97 5.18
N LEU A 123 -12.49 11.38 4.05
CA LEU A 123 -11.17 10.94 3.59
C LEU A 123 -10.06 11.21 4.63
N GLY A 124 -10.14 12.33 5.35
CA GLY A 124 -9.18 12.67 6.41
C GLY A 124 -9.12 11.67 7.57
N ASP A 125 -10.15 10.84 7.77
CA ASP A 125 -10.15 9.76 8.77
C ASP A 125 -9.41 8.51 8.29
N TYR A 126 -9.26 8.33 6.97
CA TYR A 126 -8.76 7.10 6.34
C TYR A 126 -7.42 7.28 5.61
N ALA A 127 -7.02 8.51 5.31
CA ALA A 127 -5.83 8.80 4.52
C ALA A 127 -5.05 10.02 5.02
N TRP A 128 -3.74 9.97 4.78
CA TRP A 128 -2.89 11.14 4.65
C TRP A 128 -2.83 11.51 3.16
N TYR A 129 -3.18 12.72 2.80
CA TYR A 129 -3.28 13.18 1.42
C TYR A 129 -2.95 14.68 1.35
N ASP A 130 -2.84 15.24 0.15
CA ASP A 130 -2.27 16.59 -0.05
C ASP A 130 -2.85 17.65 0.90
N GLU A 131 -4.19 17.76 0.99
CA GLU A 131 -4.85 18.81 1.78
C GLU A 131 -4.56 18.70 3.29
N ASN A 132 -4.36 17.49 3.83
CA ASN A 132 -4.17 17.27 5.28
C ASN A 132 -2.72 16.96 5.69
N ALA A 133 -1.80 16.88 4.72
CA ALA A 133 -0.39 16.61 4.95
C ALA A 133 0.51 17.58 4.17
N TYR A 134 0.55 17.48 2.84
CA TYR A 134 1.48 18.24 2.01
C TYR A 134 1.25 19.76 2.12
N ASP A 135 0.00 20.20 2.00
CA ASP A 135 -0.40 21.61 1.97
C ASP A 135 -0.23 22.30 3.33
N VAL A 136 -0.22 21.53 4.41
CA VAL A 136 0.04 22.01 5.77
C VAL A 136 1.51 21.89 6.19
N GLY A 137 2.40 21.53 5.25
CA GLY A 137 3.85 21.49 5.44
C GLY A 137 4.40 20.15 5.95
N GLU A 138 3.56 19.13 6.08
CA GLU A 138 3.96 17.76 6.40
C GLU A 138 4.35 17.00 5.14
N LYS A 139 5.40 17.50 4.47
CA LYS A 139 5.94 16.92 3.22
C LYS A 139 6.82 15.70 3.48
N TYR A 140 6.30 14.74 4.21
CA TYR A 140 6.99 13.52 4.61
C TYR A 140 5.99 12.37 4.78
N ALA A 141 6.47 11.13 4.64
CA ALA A 141 5.66 9.96 4.89
C ALA A 141 5.35 9.82 6.39
N HIS A 142 4.12 9.48 6.71
CA HIS A 142 3.65 9.31 8.09
C HIS A 142 3.87 7.88 8.57
N ILE A 143 3.84 7.72 9.89
CA ILE A 143 3.75 6.42 10.56
C ILE A 143 2.57 5.64 9.97
N VAL A 144 2.84 4.40 9.56
CA VAL A 144 1.82 3.52 8.97
C VAL A 144 0.70 3.21 9.97
N GLY A 145 -0.53 3.06 9.47
CA GLY A 145 -1.65 2.63 10.29
C GLY A 145 -2.19 3.64 11.29
N GLN A 146 -1.92 4.93 11.11
CA GLN A 146 -2.43 6.01 11.97
C GLN A 146 -3.86 6.44 11.63
N LYS A 147 -4.37 6.07 10.45
CA LYS A 147 -5.75 6.34 10.01
C LYS A 147 -6.63 5.09 10.13
N LYS A 148 -7.94 5.22 9.92
CA LYS A 148 -8.87 4.09 9.94
C LYS A 148 -8.56 3.13 8.78
N PRO A 149 -8.65 1.81 8.99
CA PRO A 149 -8.46 0.85 7.91
C PRO A 149 -9.73 0.71 7.06
N ASN A 150 -9.58 0.06 5.90
CA ASN A 150 -10.73 -0.39 5.09
C ASN A 150 -11.48 -1.58 5.76
N PRO A 151 -12.63 -2.04 5.20
CA PRO A 151 -13.40 -3.16 5.77
C PRO A 151 -12.64 -4.47 5.97
N TRP A 152 -11.54 -4.69 5.23
CA TRP A 152 -10.67 -5.84 5.41
C TRP A 152 -9.52 -5.59 6.38
N GLY A 153 -9.43 -4.42 7.00
CA GLY A 153 -8.39 -4.08 7.98
C GLY A 153 -7.02 -3.81 7.37
N LEU A 154 -6.97 -3.38 6.10
CA LEU A 154 -5.77 -2.83 5.47
C LEU A 154 -5.75 -1.31 5.65
N TYR A 155 -4.58 -0.78 5.95
CA TYR A 155 -4.38 0.63 6.24
C TYR A 155 -3.75 1.36 5.07
N ASP A 156 -3.93 2.69 5.03
CA ASP A 156 -3.22 3.59 4.11
C ASP A 156 -3.44 3.29 2.62
N MET A 157 -4.50 2.54 2.26
CA MET A 157 -4.81 2.19 0.86
C MET A 157 -5.24 3.40 0.03
N HIS A 158 -5.63 4.51 0.67
CA HIS A 158 -6.11 5.75 0.04
C HIS A 158 -5.12 6.91 0.17
N GLY A 159 -3.90 6.68 0.69
CA GLY A 159 -2.92 7.75 0.89
C GLY A 159 -1.64 7.33 1.62
N ASN A 160 -0.98 8.31 2.25
CA ASN A 160 0.38 8.22 2.81
C ASN A 160 1.46 8.23 1.72
N ILE A 161 1.61 7.16 0.94
CA ILE A 161 2.59 7.04 -0.14
C ILE A 161 2.01 6.31 -1.36
N TRP A 162 2.60 6.54 -2.53
CA TRP A 162 2.30 5.87 -3.81
C TRP A 162 3.10 4.59 -3.99
#